data_AF-A0A2S0PDW5-F1
#
_entry.id   AF-A0A2S0PDW5-F1
#
_cell.length_a   1.000
_cell.length_b   1.000
_cell.length_c   1.000
_cell.angle_alpha   90.00
_cell.angle_beta   90.00
_cell.angle_gamma   90.00
#
_symmetry.space_group_name_H-M   'P 1'
#
loop_
_entity.id
_entity.type
_entity.pdbx_description
1 polymer ?
#
loop_
_entity_poly.entity_id
_entity_poly.type
_entity_poly.pdbx_seq_one_letter_code
_entity_poly.pdbx_strand_id
1 'polypeptide(L)'
;MYQLVRPLLFRLDAEKAHHLALNSLRTLNNWGLDGFLNRPVADCPVDVMGMKFPNPVGLAAGLDKNGEYIDALAGMGFGFIEVGTVTPLPQPGNPRPRMFRLTEAEAIINRMGFNNLGVDNLVENVRRVRYRGILGINIGKNASTPNDRAIDDYLICLNKVYPHASYVAVNISSPNTRNLRDLQGGEQLNQLLNALHMRQLELADQHGRYVPLAIKIAPDLDTIAIREIADMLAFHRMDAVIATNTTVSRNGVLHLPGAAETGGLSGAPLVGKSTEVITELATALASRLPIIGVGGILRGDQGWEKLQAGASLLQLYSGLIYKGQSLVGDTADACRYYFDQNPTRRVFQRVVSQAAEPEAEEAAPRMESMDIPDFNAGQTGDVEVAASDAGAPATTGETPAADAGAPQPAATPSDAPPAAPASQPSGNHSRLV
;
A
#
# COMPACT_ATOMS: atom_id res chain seq x y z
N MET A 1 -26.71 16.34 -8.12
CA MET A 1 -26.41 15.75 -9.45
C MET A 1 -25.95 14.28 -9.36
N TYR A 2 -24.91 13.95 -8.60
CA TYR A 2 -24.38 12.57 -8.53
C TYR A 2 -25.42 11.50 -8.18
N GLN A 3 -26.30 11.79 -7.21
CA GLN A 3 -27.39 10.88 -6.81
C GLN A 3 -28.34 10.51 -7.96
N LEU A 4 -28.48 11.36 -8.99
CA LEU A 4 -29.32 11.11 -10.16
C LEU A 4 -28.60 10.24 -11.21
N VAL A 5 -27.28 10.38 -11.33
CA VAL A 5 -26.46 9.64 -12.31
C VAL A 5 -26.05 8.27 -11.77
N ARG A 6 -25.88 8.14 -10.46
CA ARG A 6 -25.44 6.91 -9.78
C ARG A 6 -26.27 5.67 -10.17
N PRO A 7 -27.62 5.68 -10.17
CA PRO A 7 -28.41 4.51 -10.56
C PRO A 7 -28.09 4.01 -11.98
N LEU A 8 -27.78 4.92 -12.91
CA LEU A 8 -27.40 4.57 -14.29
C LEU A 8 -26.01 3.93 -14.34
N LEU A 9 -25.03 4.51 -13.63
CA LEU A 9 -23.68 3.94 -13.51
C LEU A 9 -23.68 2.57 -12.82
N PHE A 10 -24.67 2.31 -11.95
CA PHE A 10 -24.78 1.07 -11.20
C PHE A 10 -25.39 -0.08 -12.02
N ARG A 11 -26.00 0.23 -13.16
CA ARG A 11 -26.47 -0.76 -14.15
C ARG A 11 -25.36 -1.26 -15.09
N LEU A 12 -24.23 -0.56 -15.14
CA LEU A 12 -23.08 -0.97 -15.95
C LEU A 12 -22.18 -1.94 -15.17
N ASP A 13 -21.34 -2.69 -15.88
CA ASP A 13 -20.18 -3.35 -15.28
C ASP A 13 -19.32 -2.32 -14.52
N ALA A 14 -18.77 -2.72 -13.37
CA ALA A 14 -18.07 -1.78 -12.47
C ALA A 14 -16.82 -1.16 -13.12
N GLU A 15 -16.06 -1.95 -13.90
CA GLU A 15 -14.86 -1.45 -14.59
C GLU A 15 -15.24 -0.52 -15.75
N LYS A 16 -16.31 -0.82 -16.49
CA LYS A 16 -16.87 0.09 -17.52
C LYS A 16 -17.38 1.40 -16.91
N ALA A 17 -18.13 1.33 -15.80
CA ALA A 17 -18.66 2.50 -15.09
C ALA A 17 -17.52 3.42 -14.61
N HIS A 18 -16.45 2.82 -14.09
CA HIS A 18 -15.25 3.53 -13.66
C HIS A 18 -14.60 4.31 -14.80
N HIS A 19 -14.33 3.65 -15.94
CA HIS A 19 -13.75 4.32 -17.11
C HIS A 19 -14.66 5.40 -17.67
N LEU A 20 -15.98 5.17 -17.72
CA LEU A 20 -16.94 6.18 -18.17
C LEU A 20 -16.91 7.41 -17.25
N ALA A 21 -16.91 7.21 -15.94
CA ALA A 21 -16.90 8.29 -14.96
C ALA A 21 -15.62 9.14 -15.05
N LEU A 22 -14.44 8.50 -15.08
CA LEU A 22 -13.17 9.21 -15.18
C LEU A 22 -13.00 9.96 -16.51
N ASN A 23 -13.41 9.34 -17.63
CA ASN A 23 -13.41 10.03 -18.92
C ASN A 23 -14.34 11.23 -18.94
N SER A 24 -15.52 11.11 -18.33
CA SER A 24 -16.47 12.23 -18.22
C SER A 24 -15.89 13.38 -17.40
N LEU A 25 -15.26 13.07 -16.26
CA LEU A 25 -14.57 14.07 -15.42
C LEU A 25 -13.44 14.76 -16.17
N ARG A 26 -12.63 14.01 -16.92
CA ARG A 26 -11.57 14.57 -17.77
C ARG A 26 -12.11 15.50 -18.83
N THR A 27 -13.18 15.12 -19.53
CA THR A 27 -13.81 15.97 -20.54
C THR A 27 -14.33 17.27 -19.93
N LEU A 28 -14.99 17.20 -18.76
CA LEU A 28 -15.48 18.39 -18.07
C LEU A 28 -14.34 19.31 -17.60
N ASN A 29 -13.27 18.75 -17.05
CA ASN A 29 -12.08 19.52 -16.66
C ASN A 29 -11.42 20.19 -17.87
N ASN A 30 -11.31 19.49 -19.00
CA ASN A 30 -10.77 20.06 -20.24
C ASN A 30 -11.62 21.22 -20.79
N TRP A 31 -12.92 21.26 -20.47
CA TRP A 31 -13.82 22.37 -20.80
C TRP A 31 -13.90 23.43 -19.69
N GLY A 32 -13.19 23.27 -18.58
CA GLY A 32 -13.24 24.18 -17.43
C GLY A 32 -14.58 24.18 -16.68
N LEU A 33 -15.34 23.08 -16.78
CA LEU A 33 -16.69 22.95 -16.19
C LEU A 33 -16.73 22.11 -14.90
N ASP A 34 -15.58 21.67 -14.42
CA ASP A 34 -15.46 20.87 -13.19
C ASP A 34 -15.83 21.66 -11.93
N GLY A 35 -15.63 22.98 -11.93
CA GLY A 35 -16.04 23.86 -10.81
C GLY A 35 -17.55 23.84 -10.51
N PHE A 36 -18.40 23.55 -11.49
CA PHE A 36 -19.86 23.46 -11.28
C PHE A 36 -20.29 22.18 -10.55
N LEU A 37 -19.41 21.17 -10.54
CA LEU A 37 -19.70 19.91 -9.90
C LEU A 37 -19.31 19.93 -8.43
N ASN A 38 -18.25 20.65 -8.09
CA ASN A 38 -17.59 20.51 -6.80
C ASN A 38 -18.02 21.62 -5.84
N ARG A 39 -18.35 21.21 -4.61
CA ARG A 39 -18.51 22.15 -3.50
C ARG A 39 -17.11 22.60 -3.06
N PRO A 40 -16.86 23.90 -2.82
CA PRO A 40 -15.61 24.35 -2.23
C PRO A 40 -15.35 23.64 -0.89
N VAL A 41 -14.14 23.12 -0.74
CA VAL A 41 -13.67 22.50 0.51
C VAL A 41 -12.94 23.56 1.30
N ALA A 42 -13.32 23.75 2.57
CA ALA A 42 -12.66 24.72 3.43
C ALA A 42 -11.23 24.28 3.77
N ASP A 43 -10.32 25.24 3.86
CA ASP A 43 -8.94 24.98 4.26
C ASP A 43 -8.90 24.41 5.68
N CYS A 44 -8.08 23.38 5.86
CA CYS A 44 -7.80 22.79 7.15
C CYS A 44 -6.33 22.33 7.16
N PRO A 45 -5.38 23.28 7.13
CA PRO A 45 -3.98 22.93 6.92
C PRO A 45 -3.44 22.07 8.06
N VAL A 46 -2.65 21.06 7.69
CA VAL A 46 -1.93 20.17 8.60
C VAL A 46 -0.52 19.90 8.08
N ASP A 47 0.44 19.81 8.98
CA ASP A 47 1.85 19.54 8.66
C ASP A 47 2.17 18.09 9.03
N VAL A 48 2.36 17.24 8.03
CA VAL A 48 2.58 15.79 8.19
C VAL A 48 3.68 15.34 7.22
N MET A 49 4.57 14.44 7.64
CA MET A 49 5.73 14.00 6.84
C MET A 49 6.62 15.17 6.34
N GLY A 50 6.68 16.28 7.09
CA GLY A 50 7.42 17.48 6.68
C GLY A 50 6.78 18.27 5.52
N MET A 51 5.54 17.96 5.15
CA MET A 51 4.78 18.65 4.11
C MET A 51 3.53 19.33 4.69
N LYS A 52 3.16 20.49 4.13
CA LYS A 52 1.95 21.22 4.49
C LYS A 52 0.79 20.84 3.58
N PHE A 53 -0.11 19.99 4.08
CA PHE A 53 -1.34 19.61 3.39
C PHE A 53 -2.38 20.73 3.54
N PRO A 54 -3.09 21.15 2.48
CA PRO A 54 -4.12 22.19 2.58
C PRO A 54 -5.36 21.70 3.32
N ASN A 55 -5.64 20.39 3.26
CA ASN A 55 -6.59 19.69 4.11
C ASN A 55 -6.15 18.22 4.28
N PRO A 56 -6.61 17.50 5.32
CA PRO A 56 -6.10 16.16 5.64
C PRO A 56 -6.75 15.04 4.82
N VAL A 57 -7.61 15.35 3.85
CA VAL A 57 -8.42 14.37 3.11
C VAL A 57 -7.87 14.17 1.71
N GLY A 58 -7.42 12.95 1.40
CA GLY A 58 -6.84 12.61 0.11
C GLY A 58 -7.60 11.54 -0.66
N LEU A 59 -7.19 11.36 -1.92
CA LEU A 59 -7.61 10.23 -2.74
C LEU A 59 -6.69 9.03 -2.47
N ALA A 60 -7.27 7.85 -2.26
CA ALA A 60 -6.48 6.60 -2.12
C ALA A 60 -6.02 6.07 -3.49
N ALA A 61 -4.89 5.35 -3.51
CA ALA A 61 -4.44 4.63 -4.70
C ALA A 61 -5.47 3.65 -5.26
N GLY A 62 -5.34 3.39 -6.57
CA GLY A 62 -6.09 2.38 -7.31
C GLY A 62 -7.26 2.95 -8.11
N LEU A 63 -7.62 4.22 -7.91
CA LEU A 63 -8.61 4.91 -8.74
C LEU A 63 -7.96 5.37 -10.06
N ASP A 64 -6.85 6.09 -9.99
CA ASP A 64 -6.05 6.48 -11.15
C ASP A 64 -4.68 5.78 -11.12
N LYS A 65 -4.61 4.61 -11.75
CA LYS A 65 -3.42 3.75 -11.68
C LYS A 65 -2.27 4.24 -12.55
N ASN A 66 -2.56 5.04 -13.57
CA ASN A 66 -1.59 5.47 -14.58
C ASN A 66 -1.33 6.99 -14.54
N GLY A 67 -1.97 7.73 -13.63
CA GLY A 67 -1.85 9.20 -13.54
C GLY A 67 -2.55 9.94 -14.68
N GLU A 68 -3.58 9.34 -15.30
CA GLU A 68 -4.27 9.87 -16.48
C GLU A 68 -5.33 10.94 -16.17
N TYR A 69 -5.72 11.07 -14.90
CA TYR A 69 -6.87 11.85 -14.46
C TYR A 69 -6.54 12.82 -13.31
N ILE A 70 -5.26 13.02 -12.98
CA ILE A 70 -4.81 13.84 -11.83
C ILE A 70 -5.48 15.24 -11.86
N ASP A 71 -5.42 15.96 -12.97
CA ASP A 71 -5.99 17.32 -13.08
C ASP A 71 -7.52 17.33 -12.89
N ALA A 72 -8.21 16.29 -13.39
CA ALA A 72 -9.65 16.17 -13.25
C ALA A 72 -10.06 15.79 -11.81
N LEU A 73 -9.25 14.99 -11.13
CA LEU A 73 -9.47 14.58 -9.74
C LEU A 73 -9.12 15.71 -8.77
N ALA A 74 -8.15 16.56 -9.09
CA ALA A 74 -7.77 17.72 -8.29
C ALA A 74 -8.93 18.70 -8.08
N GLY A 75 -9.82 18.83 -9.06
CA GLY A 75 -11.02 19.67 -8.96
C GLY A 75 -11.97 19.27 -7.83
N MET A 76 -11.89 18.04 -7.30
CA MET A 76 -12.77 17.55 -6.22
C MET A 76 -12.44 18.12 -4.84
N GLY A 77 -11.33 18.84 -4.68
CA GLY A 77 -10.96 19.51 -3.43
C GLY A 77 -10.17 18.65 -2.44
N PHE A 78 -9.58 17.54 -2.89
CA PHE A 78 -8.66 16.75 -2.07
C PHE A 78 -7.45 17.57 -1.66
N GLY A 79 -6.97 17.37 -0.43
CA GLY A 79 -5.71 17.94 0.02
C GLY A 79 -4.49 17.25 -0.58
N PHE A 80 -4.63 16.00 -0.99
CA PHE A 80 -3.59 15.24 -1.69
C PHE A 80 -4.18 14.13 -2.56
N ILE A 81 -3.44 13.69 -3.57
CA ILE A 81 -3.86 12.63 -4.50
C ILE A 81 -2.82 11.52 -4.48
N GLU A 82 -3.25 10.27 -4.29
CA GLU A 82 -2.38 9.10 -4.47
C GLU A 82 -2.75 8.35 -5.77
N VAL A 83 -1.82 8.31 -6.74
CA VAL A 83 -1.96 7.53 -7.98
C VAL A 83 -1.24 6.18 -7.89
N GLY A 84 -1.48 5.28 -8.84
CA GLY A 84 -0.95 3.91 -8.82
C GLY A 84 -1.98 2.91 -8.25
N THR A 85 -1.61 1.70 -7.83
CA THR A 85 -0.26 1.14 -7.77
C THR A 85 0.33 0.88 -9.16
N VAL A 86 1.54 1.38 -9.40
CA VAL A 86 2.31 1.14 -10.61
C VAL A 86 3.42 0.12 -10.36
N THR A 87 3.82 -0.59 -11.41
CA THR A 87 4.89 -1.60 -11.38
C THR A 87 5.98 -1.26 -12.41
N PRO A 88 7.17 -1.86 -12.35
CA PRO A 88 8.23 -1.58 -13.33
C PRO A 88 7.78 -1.78 -14.77
N LEU A 89 7.19 -2.94 -15.06
CA LEU A 89 6.67 -3.30 -16.38
C LEU A 89 5.15 -3.16 -16.44
N PRO A 90 4.57 -2.91 -17.63
CA PRO A 90 3.13 -2.96 -17.82
C PRO A 90 2.58 -4.36 -17.54
N GLN A 91 1.36 -4.44 -17.00
CA GLN A 91 0.65 -5.70 -16.84
C GLN A 91 -0.87 -5.51 -16.94
N PRO A 92 -1.60 -6.45 -17.57
CA PRO A 92 -3.05 -6.32 -17.78
C PRO A 92 -3.88 -6.54 -16.51
N GLY A 93 -3.26 -7.11 -15.46
CA GLY A 93 -3.91 -7.60 -14.24
C GLY A 93 -4.65 -8.92 -14.43
N ASN A 94 -5.49 -9.30 -13.46
CA ASN A 94 -6.22 -10.58 -13.50
C ASN A 94 -7.36 -10.56 -14.54
N PRO A 95 -7.85 -11.73 -15.00
CA PRO A 95 -8.97 -11.83 -15.94
C PRO A 95 -10.25 -11.15 -15.44
N ARG A 96 -11.05 -10.61 -16.37
CA ARG A 96 -12.38 -10.01 -16.08
C ARG A 96 -13.48 -11.09 -16.06
N PRO A 97 -14.59 -10.91 -15.30
CA PRO A 97 -14.87 -9.81 -14.38
C PRO A 97 -14.05 -9.92 -13.08
N ARG A 98 -13.65 -8.76 -12.55
CA ARG A 98 -12.68 -8.65 -11.44
C ARG A 98 -12.99 -7.52 -10.45
N MET A 99 -14.15 -6.89 -10.58
CA MET A 99 -14.65 -5.85 -9.69
C MET A 99 -16.16 -6.00 -9.56
N PHE A 100 -16.63 -6.10 -8.32
CA PHE A 100 -18.01 -6.44 -7.98
C PHE A 100 -18.50 -5.46 -6.93
N ARG A 101 -19.73 -4.96 -7.09
CA ARG A 101 -20.37 -4.07 -6.13
C ARG A 101 -21.39 -4.87 -5.32
N LEU A 102 -21.23 -4.85 -3.99
CA LEU A 102 -22.26 -5.25 -3.05
C LEU A 102 -23.01 -3.97 -2.67
N THR A 103 -24.02 -3.64 -3.45
CA THR A 103 -24.70 -2.33 -3.34
C THR A 103 -25.39 -2.14 -2.01
N GLU A 104 -26.00 -3.19 -1.46
CA GLU A 104 -26.70 -3.16 -0.15
C GLU A 104 -25.75 -2.90 1.02
N ALA A 105 -24.49 -3.37 0.93
CA ALA A 105 -23.46 -3.13 1.93
C ALA A 105 -22.58 -1.91 1.63
N GLU A 106 -22.87 -1.14 0.59
CA GLU A 106 -22.01 -0.05 0.10
C GLU A 106 -20.52 -0.47 -0.01
N ALA A 107 -20.30 -1.66 -0.58
CA ALA A 107 -19.01 -2.34 -0.58
C ALA A 107 -18.56 -2.81 -1.97
N ILE A 108 -17.24 -2.90 -2.16
CA ILE A 108 -16.64 -3.36 -3.42
C ILE A 108 -15.70 -4.50 -3.12
N ILE A 109 -15.89 -5.63 -3.84
CA ILE A 109 -14.91 -6.71 -3.92
C ILE A 109 -14.13 -6.55 -5.22
N ASN A 110 -12.80 -6.61 -5.17
CA ASN A 110 -11.99 -6.58 -6.38
C ASN A 110 -10.81 -7.55 -6.32
N ARG A 111 -10.45 -8.05 -7.50
CA ARG A 111 -9.27 -8.89 -7.74
C ARG A 111 -8.44 -8.36 -8.90
N MET A 112 -8.11 -7.07 -8.90
CA MET A 112 -7.52 -6.41 -10.08
C MET A 112 -6.10 -6.91 -10.44
N GLY A 113 -5.25 -7.21 -9.44
CA GLY A 113 -3.87 -7.69 -9.66
C GLY A 113 -2.95 -6.64 -10.31
N PHE A 114 -2.95 -5.40 -9.79
CA PHE A 114 -2.13 -4.27 -10.28
C PHE A 114 -2.14 -4.07 -11.80
N ASN A 115 -3.30 -4.03 -12.45
CA ASN A 115 -3.37 -3.66 -13.86
C ASN A 115 -2.87 -2.21 -14.08
N ASN A 116 -1.80 -2.02 -14.83
CA ASN A 116 -1.18 -0.71 -15.10
C ASN A 116 -0.31 -0.76 -16.36
N LEU A 117 0.06 0.42 -16.86
CA LEU A 117 0.86 0.59 -18.10
C LEU A 117 2.36 0.69 -17.85
N GLY A 118 2.84 0.39 -16.63
CA GLY A 118 4.24 0.50 -16.23
C GLY A 118 4.60 1.89 -15.72
N VAL A 119 5.67 1.96 -14.95
CA VAL A 119 6.14 3.18 -14.28
C VAL A 119 6.58 4.26 -15.27
N ASP A 120 7.14 3.89 -16.41
CA ASP A 120 7.56 4.86 -17.44
C ASP A 120 6.35 5.61 -18.01
N ASN A 121 5.25 4.90 -18.28
CA ASN A 121 4.01 5.53 -18.73
C ASN A 121 3.42 6.46 -17.66
N LEU A 122 3.42 6.02 -16.39
CA LEU A 122 2.92 6.84 -15.29
C LEU A 122 3.73 8.14 -15.16
N VAL A 123 5.06 8.05 -15.18
CA VAL A 123 5.94 9.22 -15.10
C VAL A 123 5.63 10.20 -16.23
N GLU A 124 5.42 9.70 -17.44
CA GLU A 124 5.14 10.56 -18.60
C GLU A 124 3.77 11.24 -18.55
N ASN A 125 2.78 10.59 -17.93
CA ASN A 125 1.53 11.25 -17.59
C ASN A 125 1.72 12.31 -16.50
N VAL A 126 2.43 11.99 -15.41
CA VAL A 126 2.68 12.91 -14.30
C VAL A 126 3.43 14.17 -14.76
N ARG A 127 4.38 14.06 -15.70
CA ARG A 127 5.09 15.25 -16.23
C ARG A 127 4.20 16.23 -16.99
N ARG A 128 3.03 15.78 -17.47
CA ARG A 128 2.10 16.57 -18.28
C ARG A 128 1.01 17.24 -17.47
N VAL A 129 0.85 16.90 -16.18
CA VAL A 129 -0.23 17.41 -15.35
C VAL A 129 0.02 18.86 -14.92
N ARG A 130 -1.05 19.63 -14.75
CA ARG A 130 -0.99 21.01 -14.24
C ARG A 130 -0.99 21.06 -12.72
N TYR A 131 -1.52 20.03 -12.06
CA TYR A 131 -1.63 19.93 -10.62
C TYR A 131 -0.28 20.16 -9.91
N ARG A 132 -0.27 21.07 -8.94
CA ARG A 132 0.89 21.43 -8.11
C ARG A 132 0.69 21.13 -6.61
N GLY A 133 -0.36 20.40 -6.26
CA GLY A 133 -0.60 19.96 -4.89
C GLY A 133 0.23 18.73 -4.52
N ILE A 134 -0.10 18.11 -3.39
CA ILE A 134 0.64 16.95 -2.88
C ILE A 134 0.25 15.70 -3.67
N LEU A 135 1.21 15.13 -4.39
CA LEU A 135 1.05 13.94 -5.21
C LEU A 135 1.80 12.75 -4.60
N GLY A 136 1.05 11.77 -4.12
CA GLY A 136 1.54 10.45 -3.76
C GLY A 136 1.65 9.55 -4.98
N ILE A 137 2.76 8.83 -5.14
CA ILE A 137 2.88 7.79 -6.17
C ILE A 137 3.03 6.43 -5.49
N ASN A 138 2.04 5.56 -5.70
CA ASN A 138 1.99 4.23 -5.11
C ASN A 138 2.70 3.20 -6.01
N ILE A 139 3.67 2.49 -5.46
CA ILE A 139 4.53 1.54 -6.17
C ILE A 139 4.35 0.11 -5.64
N GLY A 140 4.52 -0.87 -6.53
CA GLY A 140 4.40 -2.29 -6.22
C GLY A 140 5.29 -3.13 -7.13
N LYS A 141 5.36 -4.43 -6.83
CA LYS A 141 6.06 -5.39 -7.71
C LYS A 141 5.16 -5.91 -8.84
N ASN A 142 5.79 -6.28 -9.95
CA ASN A 142 5.12 -7.01 -11.02
C ASN A 142 4.62 -8.37 -10.54
N ALA A 143 3.50 -8.85 -11.09
CA ALA A 143 2.92 -10.13 -10.70
C ALA A 143 3.85 -11.33 -11.02
N SER A 144 4.66 -11.21 -12.07
CA SER A 144 5.64 -12.21 -12.50
C SER A 144 6.91 -12.26 -11.66
N THR A 145 7.22 -11.20 -10.90
CA THR A 145 8.44 -11.13 -10.08
C THR A 145 8.26 -11.96 -8.81
N PRO A 146 9.11 -12.94 -8.52
CA PRO A 146 9.05 -13.68 -7.25
C PRO A 146 9.45 -12.79 -6.07
N ASN A 147 9.06 -13.19 -4.84
CA ASN A 147 9.24 -12.32 -3.65
C ASN A 147 10.70 -12.07 -3.28
N ASP A 148 11.58 -13.03 -3.51
CA ASP A 148 13.04 -12.92 -3.34
C ASP A 148 13.68 -11.86 -4.25
N ARG A 149 13.00 -11.49 -5.35
CA ARG A 149 13.37 -10.41 -6.26
C ARG A 149 12.47 -9.18 -6.15
N ALA A 150 11.54 -9.14 -5.19
CA ALA A 150 10.57 -8.05 -5.08
C ALA A 150 11.23 -6.69 -4.83
N ILE A 151 12.32 -6.66 -4.07
CA ILE A 151 13.06 -5.44 -3.74
C ILE A 151 13.49 -4.71 -5.03
N ASP A 152 13.97 -5.43 -6.04
CA ASP A 152 14.39 -4.85 -7.32
C ASP A 152 13.28 -4.02 -7.96
N ASP A 153 12.05 -4.55 -7.98
CA ASP A 153 10.91 -3.86 -8.57
C ASP A 153 10.56 -2.58 -7.81
N TYR A 154 10.61 -2.63 -6.47
CA TYR A 154 10.39 -1.45 -5.65
C TYR A 154 11.47 -0.39 -5.88
N LEU A 155 12.75 -0.79 -5.98
CA LEU A 155 13.85 0.15 -6.23
C LEU A 155 13.77 0.75 -7.64
N ILE A 156 13.44 -0.04 -8.67
CA ILE A 156 13.22 0.46 -10.04
C ILE A 156 12.12 1.51 -10.06
N CYS A 157 10.98 1.20 -9.43
CA CYS A 157 9.88 2.15 -9.33
C CYS A 157 10.28 3.40 -8.55
N LEU A 158 10.88 3.23 -7.36
CA LEU A 158 11.32 4.34 -6.49
C LEU A 158 12.22 5.30 -7.27
N ASN A 159 13.25 4.79 -7.94
CA ASN A 159 14.16 5.58 -8.78
C ASN A 159 13.44 6.47 -9.80
N LYS A 160 12.44 5.90 -10.49
CA LYS A 160 11.74 6.60 -11.56
C LYS A 160 10.72 7.61 -11.04
N VAL A 161 10.05 7.31 -9.92
CA VAL A 161 8.98 8.17 -9.38
C VAL A 161 9.49 9.23 -8.42
N TYR A 162 10.65 9.02 -7.78
CA TYR A 162 11.24 9.92 -6.80
C TYR A 162 11.23 11.39 -7.24
N PRO A 163 11.76 11.77 -8.43
CA PRO A 163 11.79 13.18 -8.85
C PRO A 163 10.41 13.78 -9.14
N HIS A 164 9.35 12.99 -9.19
CA HIS A 164 8.00 13.42 -9.54
C HIS A 164 6.98 13.35 -8.39
N ALA A 165 7.31 12.64 -7.30
CA ALA A 165 6.44 12.46 -6.16
C ALA A 165 6.67 13.50 -5.05
N SER A 166 5.60 13.86 -4.36
CA SER A 166 5.65 14.51 -3.05
C SER A 166 5.92 13.49 -1.94
N TYR A 167 5.32 12.30 -2.03
CA TYR A 167 5.66 11.13 -1.23
C TYR A 167 5.47 9.84 -2.05
N VAL A 168 6.14 8.76 -1.68
CA VAL A 168 6.02 7.47 -2.34
C VAL A 168 5.33 6.48 -1.41
N ALA A 169 4.25 5.86 -1.87
CA ALA A 169 3.56 4.82 -1.12
C ALA A 169 4.06 3.43 -1.57
N VAL A 170 4.58 2.63 -0.65
CA VAL A 170 5.08 1.28 -0.93
C VAL A 170 3.99 0.27 -0.58
N ASN A 171 3.44 -0.40 -1.60
CA ASN A 171 2.31 -1.31 -1.42
C ASN A 171 2.77 -2.77 -1.29
N ILE A 172 2.66 -3.31 -0.09
CA ILE A 172 2.96 -4.72 0.26
C ILE A 172 1.72 -5.49 0.70
N SER A 173 0.51 -4.97 0.44
CA SER A 173 -0.72 -5.41 1.12
C SER A 173 -1.87 -5.87 0.22
N SER A 174 -1.70 -5.77 -1.11
CA SER A 174 -2.69 -6.26 -2.06
C SER A 174 -2.98 -7.76 -1.86
N PRO A 175 -4.25 -8.18 -1.65
CA PRO A 175 -4.62 -9.60 -1.66
C PRO A 175 -4.61 -10.22 -3.05
N ASN A 176 -4.43 -9.40 -4.09
CA ASN A 176 -4.68 -9.77 -5.48
C ASN A 176 -3.40 -10.07 -6.25
N THR A 177 -2.25 -9.94 -5.60
CA THR A 177 -0.92 -10.29 -6.11
C THR A 177 -0.42 -11.44 -5.26
N ARG A 178 -0.15 -12.59 -5.89
CA ARG A 178 0.23 -13.82 -5.19
C ARG A 178 1.41 -13.55 -4.26
N ASN A 179 1.30 -14.04 -3.01
CA ASN A 179 2.31 -14.00 -1.96
C ASN A 179 2.80 -12.59 -1.57
N LEU A 180 2.19 -11.51 -2.06
CA LEU A 180 2.69 -10.16 -1.77
C LEU A 180 2.65 -9.84 -0.27
N ARG A 181 1.61 -10.31 0.42
CA ARG A 181 1.41 -10.06 1.86
C ARG A 181 2.46 -10.73 2.74
N ASP A 182 3.18 -11.73 2.22
CA ASP A 182 4.27 -12.40 2.94
C ASP A 182 5.45 -11.45 3.15
N LEU A 183 5.56 -10.37 2.35
CA LEU A 183 6.54 -9.29 2.55
C LEU A 183 6.29 -8.44 3.81
N GLN A 184 5.16 -8.63 4.50
CA GLN A 184 4.85 -7.91 5.73
C GLN A 184 5.44 -8.56 6.99
N GLY A 185 6.03 -9.76 6.86
CA GLY A 185 6.54 -10.52 8.00
C GLY A 185 8.07 -10.56 8.06
N GLY A 186 8.59 -10.55 9.30
CA GLY A 186 9.96 -10.94 9.64
C GLY A 186 11.06 -10.34 8.76
N GLU A 187 11.96 -11.20 8.32
CA GLU A 187 13.19 -10.80 7.64
C GLU A 187 12.93 -10.18 6.25
N GLN A 188 11.87 -10.58 5.55
CA GLN A 188 11.51 -10.01 4.25
C GLN A 188 11.14 -8.53 4.37
N LEU A 189 10.36 -8.18 5.39
CA LEU A 189 10.02 -6.78 5.65
C LEU A 189 11.28 -5.99 6.04
N ASN A 190 12.10 -6.55 6.94
CA ASN A 190 13.36 -5.94 7.37
C ASN A 190 14.29 -5.59 6.19
N GLN A 191 14.52 -6.55 5.29
CA GLN A 191 15.35 -6.35 4.09
C GLN A 191 14.77 -5.31 3.13
N LEU A 192 13.45 -5.36 2.90
CA LEU A 192 12.77 -4.40 2.03
C LEU A 192 12.87 -2.97 2.58
N LEU A 193 12.58 -2.77 3.86
CA LEU A 193 12.63 -1.43 4.49
C LEU A 193 14.04 -0.87 4.50
N ASN A 194 15.05 -1.68 4.82
CA ASN A 194 16.45 -1.27 4.77
C ASN A 194 16.85 -0.82 3.35
N ALA A 195 16.57 -1.64 2.34
CA ALA A 195 16.90 -1.32 0.96
C ALA A 195 16.21 -0.02 0.47
N LEU A 196 14.94 0.16 0.82
CA LEU A 196 14.17 1.36 0.51
C LEU A 196 14.74 2.61 1.19
N HIS A 197 15.07 2.52 2.49
CA HIS A 197 15.62 3.65 3.23
C HIS A 197 16.99 4.06 2.70
N MET A 198 17.89 3.11 2.49
CA MET A 198 19.22 3.39 1.92
C MET A 198 19.09 4.06 0.55
N ARG A 199 18.21 3.54 -0.31
CA ARG A 199 18.01 4.14 -1.62
C ARG A 199 17.34 5.51 -1.56
N GLN A 200 16.42 5.73 -0.62
CA GLN A 200 15.81 7.04 -0.38
C GLN A 200 16.86 8.09 0.00
N LEU A 201 17.83 7.74 0.85
CA LEU A 201 18.92 8.65 1.24
C LEU A 201 19.81 9.01 0.06
N GLU A 202 20.19 8.02 -0.76
CA GLU A 202 20.96 8.27 -2.00
C GLU A 202 20.21 9.17 -2.98
N LEU A 203 18.91 8.93 -3.17
CA LEU A 203 18.07 9.75 -4.04
C LEU A 203 17.86 11.15 -3.46
N ALA A 204 17.80 11.29 -2.13
CA ALA A 204 17.67 12.58 -1.46
C ALA A 204 18.91 13.45 -1.69
N ASP A 205 20.10 12.86 -1.59
CA ASP A 205 21.36 13.52 -1.92
C ASP A 205 21.42 13.87 -3.42
N GLN A 206 21.15 12.90 -4.30
CA GLN A 206 21.16 13.07 -5.75
C GLN A 206 20.24 14.19 -6.24
N HIS A 207 19.05 14.34 -5.65
CA HIS A 207 18.05 15.31 -6.08
C HIS A 207 18.01 16.58 -5.21
N GLY A 208 18.82 16.66 -4.14
CA GLY A 208 18.80 17.76 -3.19
C GLY A 208 17.46 17.96 -2.47
N ARG A 209 16.62 16.90 -2.39
CA ARG A 209 15.31 16.94 -1.74
C ARG A 209 14.93 15.60 -1.15
N TYR A 210 14.34 15.62 0.04
CA TYR A 210 13.82 14.43 0.70
C TYR A 210 12.38 14.13 0.24
N VAL A 211 12.10 12.88 -0.11
CA VAL A 211 10.74 12.39 -0.47
C VAL A 211 10.31 11.33 0.53
N PRO A 212 9.27 11.57 1.34
CA PRO A 212 8.80 10.62 2.33
C PRO A 212 8.34 9.28 1.73
N LEU A 213 8.63 8.18 2.43
CA LEU A 213 8.13 6.84 2.14
C LEU A 213 7.02 6.43 3.11
N ALA A 214 5.87 6.05 2.56
CA ALA A 214 4.71 5.58 3.32
C ALA A 214 4.43 4.10 3.03
N ILE A 215 4.46 3.23 4.05
CA ILE A 215 4.27 1.79 3.85
C ILE A 215 2.79 1.42 3.99
N LYS A 216 2.20 0.79 2.97
CA LYS A 216 0.77 0.43 2.95
C LYS A 216 0.54 -1.01 3.35
N ILE A 217 -0.15 -1.23 4.47
CA ILE A 217 -0.34 -2.55 5.08
C ILE A 217 -1.77 -3.08 4.93
N ALA A 218 -1.92 -4.40 5.09
CA ALA A 218 -3.20 -5.08 5.04
C ALA A 218 -3.93 -4.94 6.39
N PRO A 219 -5.28 -4.99 6.40
CA PRO A 219 -6.03 -5.02 7.65
C PRO A 219 -6.02 -6.41 8.31
N ASP A 220 -5.67 -7.44 7.56
CA ASP A 220 -5.78 -8.85 7.97
C ASP A 220 -4.52 -9.29 8.72
N LEU A 221 -4.24 -8.63 9.84
CA LEU A 221 -3.10 -8.84 10.72
C LEU A 221 -3.60 -9.01 12.16
N ASP A 222 -2.91 -9.80 12.97
CA ASP A 222 -3.14 -9.84 14.42
C ASP A 222 -2.33 -8.73 15.12
N THR A 223 -2.65 -8.50 16.41
CA THR A 223 -2.03 -7.44 17.22
C THR A 223 -0.52 -7.63 17.37
N ILE A 224 0.00 -8.86 17.32
CA ILE A 224 1.45 -9.13 17.42
C ILE A 224 2.12 -8.66 16.13
N ALA A 225 1.62 -9.08 14.97
CA ALA A 225 2.12 -8.66 13.67
C ALA A 225 2.04 -7.13 13.49
N ILE A 226 0.98 -6.48 13.97
CA ILE A 226 0.84 -5.02 13.92
C ILE A 226 1.95 -4.33 14.74
N ARG A 227 2.28 -4.84 15.93
CA ARG A 227 3.36 -4.30 16.76
C ARG A 227 4.73 -4.51 16.11
N GLU A 228 5.00 -5.70 15.61
CA GLU A 228 6.27 -6.02 14.91
C GLU A 228 6.47 -5.12 13.70
N ILE A 229 5.43 -4.92 12.88
CA ILE A 229 5.46 -3.98 11.75
C ILE A 229 5.72 -2.55 12.26
N ALA A 230 5.00 -2.09 13.28
CA ALA A 230 5.19 -0.75 13.83
C ALA A 230 6.64 -0.51 14.30
N ASP A 231 7.25 -1.50 14.97
CA ASP A 231 8.63 -1.42 15.43
C ASP A 231 9.64 -1.43 14.29
N MET A 232 9.45 -2.30 13.29
CA MET A 232 10.31 -2.30 12.09
C MET A 232 10.22 -0.99 11.31
N LEU A 233 9.02 -0.42 11.13
CA LEU A 233 8.84 0.87 10.46
C LEU A 233 9.56 1.99 11.20
N ALA A 234 9.46 2.01 12.53
CA ALA A 234 10.14 3.01 13.35
C ALA A 234 11.67 2.83 13.33
N PHE A 235 12.16 1.59 13.43
CA PHE A 235 13.57 1.22 13.40
C PHE A 235 14.23 1.66 12.08
N HIS A 236 13.62 1.33 10.94
CA HIS A 236 14.08 1.73 9.60
C HIS A 236 13.72 3.18 9.23
N ARG A 237 13.19 3.95 10.20
CA ARG A 237 12.85 5.38 10.05
C ARG A 237 11.92 5.69 8.88
N MET A 238 10.98 4.80 8.57
CA MET A 238 9.92 5.07 7.60
C MET A 238 9.10 6.29 8.00
N ASP A 239 8.60 7.02 7.00
CA ASP A 239 8.02 8.35 7.21
C ASP A 239 6.52 8.32 7.52
N ALA A 240 5.81 7.25 7.12
CA ALA A 240 4.41 7.03 7.46
C ALA A 240 3.98 5.57 7.25
N VAL A 241 2.81 5.22 7.80
CA VAL A 241 2.10 3.97 7.48
C VAL A 241 0.70 4.29 6.94
N ILE A 242 0.28 3.57 5.89
CA ILE A 242 -1.06 3.67 5.32
C ILE A 242 -1.88 2.47 5.78
N ALA A 243 -2.90 2.73 6.58
CA ALA A 243 -3.75 1.73 7.21
C ALA A 243 -5.22 1.99 6.85
N THR A 244 -5.87 1.20 5.99
CA THR A 244 -5.46 -0.12 5.48
C THR A 244 -5.83 -0.38 4.02
N ASN A 245 -5.22 -1.41 3.44
CA ASN A 245 -5.67 -1.98 2.17
C ASN A 245 -7.00 -2.74 2.34
N THR A 246 -7.49 -3.38 1.29
CA THR A 246 -8.73 -4.19 1.33
C THR A 246 -8.59 -5.46 2.17
N THR A 247 -9.68 -5.93 2.79
CA THR A 247 -9.70 -7.15 3.61
C THR A 247 -10.10 -8.39 2.80
N VAL A 248 -9.57 -9.57 3.14
CA VAL A 248 -10.11 -10.85 2.63
C VAL A 248 -11.30 -11.36 3.43
N SER A 249 -11.57 -10.79 4.62
CA SER A 249 -12.75 -11.13 5.40
C SER A 249 -14.04 -10.83 4.62
N ARG A 250 -15.08 -11.63 4.91
CA ARG A 250 -16.44 -11.46 4.42
C ARG A 250 -17.45 -11.31 5.56
N ASN A 251 -16.95 -11.03 6.76
CA ASN A 251 -17.79 -10.84 7.94
C ASN A 251 -18.82 -9.74 7.67
N GLY A 252 -20.07 -10.02 8.01
CA GLY A 252 -21.18 -9.08 7.81
C GLY A 252 -21.72 -8.96 6.39
N VAL A 253 -21.15 -9.63 5.38
CA VAL A 253 -21.64 -9.53 3.98
C VAL A 253 -21.93 -10.87 3.30
N LEU A 254 -21.59 -12.01 3.91
CA LEU A 254 -21.78 -13.34 3.29
C LEU A 254 -23.22 -13.65 2.84
N HIS A 255 -24.22 -12.99 3.43
CA HIS A 255 -25.62 -13.14 3.05
C HIS A 255 -26.00 -12.43 1.75
N LEU A 256 -25.12 -11.58 1.21
CA LEU A 256 -25.38 -10.78 0.01
C LEU A 256 -24.97 -11.49 -1.28
N PRO A 257 -25.72 -11.30 -2.38
CA PRO A 257 -25.32 -11.81 -3.70
C PRO A 257 -23.94 -11.29 -4.11
N GLY A 258 -23.06 -12.19 -4.57
CA GLY A 258 -21.70 -11.85 -5.01
C GLY A 258 -20.69 -11.68 -3.88
N ALA A 259 -21.07 -11.87 -2.60
CA ALA A 259 -20.12 -11.80 -1.49
C ALA A 259 -19.06 -12.92 -1.50
N ALA A 260 -19.36 -14.04 -2.16
CA ALA A 260 -18.45 -15.17 -2.36
C ALA A 260 -17.33 -14.91 -3.39
N GLU A 261 -17.36 -13.77 -4.09
CA GLU A 261 -16.32 -13.40 -5.04
C GLU A 261 -14.95 -13.30 -4.35
N THR A 262 -13.91 -13.82 -5.02
CA THR A 262 -12.53 -13.76 -4.52
C THR A 262 -11.94 -12.35 -4.66
N GLY A 263 -10.96 -12.04 -3.81
CA GLY A 263 -10.24 -10.77 -3.80
C GLY A 263 -10.46 -9.95 -2.52
N GLY A 264 -10.12 -8.67 -2.59
CA GLY A 264 -10.23 -7.75 -1.46
C GLY A 264 -11.58 -7.04 -1.38
N LEU A 265 -12.21 -7.07 -0.20
CA LEU A 265 -13.40 -6.31 0.18
C LEU A 265 -13.01 -4.92 0.73
N SER A 266 -13.78 -3.91 0.32
CA SER A 266 -13.66 -2.51 0.72
C SER A 266 -15.04 -1.90 0.92
N GLY A 267 -15.11 -0.67 1.43
CA GLY A 267 -16.37 0.03 1.69
C GLY A 267 -16.83 -0.14 3.13
N ALA A 268 -18.14 0.04 3.39
CA ALA A 268 -18.67 0.13 4.75
C ALA A 268 -18.30 -1.04 5.69
N PRO A 269 -18.24 -2.32 5.23
CA PRO A 269 -17.84 -3.44 6.10
C PRO A 269 -16.41 -3.35 6.64
N LEU A 270 -15.54 -2.54 6.01
CA LEU A 270 -14.15 -2.38 6.41
C LEU A 270 -13.98 -1.30 7.50
N VAL A 271 -14.99 -0.50 7.83
CA VAL A 271 -14.89 0.61 8.80
C VAL A 271 -14.30 0.14 10.12
N GLY A 272 -14.97 -0.80 10.80
CA GLY A 272 -14.56 -1.26 12.14
C GLY A 272 -13.13 -1.81 12.14
N LYS A 273 -12.87 -2.79 11.26
CA LYS A 273 -11.55 -3.44 11.18
C LYS A 273 -10.42 -2.49 10.82
N SER A 274 -10.65 -1.55 9.90
CA SER A 274 -9.60 -0.57 9.54
C SER A 274 -9.36 0.45 10.67
N THR A 275 -10.39 0.84 11.42
CA THR A 275 -10.24 1.74 12.58
C THR A 275 -9.54 1.04 13.74
N GLU A 276 -9.82 -0.25 13.98
CA GLU A 276 -9.11 -1.07 14.97
C GLU A 276 -7.61 -1.14 14.68
N VAL A 277 -7.22 -1.46 13.43
CA VAL A 277 -5.80 -1.48 13.03
C VAL A 277 -5.14 -0.11 13.20
N ILE A 278 -5.84 1.00 12.93
CA ILE A 278 -5.31 2.35 13.17
C ILE A 278 -5.05 2.56 14.67
N THR A 279 -5.98 2.18 15.54
CA THR A 279 -5.83 2.30 17.00
C THR A 279 -4.64 1.49 17.53
N GLU A 280 -4.49 0.24 17.07
CA GLU A 280 -3.38 -0.63 17.46
C GLU A 280 -2.04 -0.08 16.98
N LEU A 281 -1.96 0.38 15.73
CA LEU A 281 -0.78 1.06 15.21
C LEU A 281 -0.47 2.33 15.99
N ALA A 282 -1.46 3.16 16.31
CA ALA A 282 -1.24 4.41 17.04
C ALA A 282 -0.65 4.15 18.42
N THR A 283 -1.11 3.09 19.08
CA THR A 283 -0.57 2.64 20.37
C THR A 283 0.85 2.11 20.22
N ALA A 284 1.09 1.19 19.27
CA ALA A 284 2.40 0.60 19.06
C ALA A 284 3.45 1.63 18.62
N LEU A 285 3.07 2.55 17.74
CA LEU A 285 3.96 3.59 17.22
C LEU A 285 4.27 4.66 18.24
N ALA A 286 3.39 4.93 19.21
CA ALA A 286 3.58 5.96 20.23
C ALA A 286 4.04 7.32 19.63
N SER A 287 3.42 7.73 18.53
CA SER A 287 3.77 8.97 17.78
C SER A 287 5.19 9.01 17.16
N ARG A 288 5.83 7.84 16.93
CA ARG A 288 7.11 7.75 16.19
C ARG A 288 6.98 8.01 14.68
N LEU A 289 5.83 7.73 14.07
CA LEU A 289 5.51 8.12 12.69
C LEU A 289 3.99 8.29 12.49
N PRO A 290 3.54 9.14 11.55
CA PRO A 290 2.12 9.38 11.28
C PRO A 290 1.43 8.20 10.59
N ILE A 291 0.12 8.12 10.78
CA ILE A 291 -0.76 7.13 10.15
C ILE A 291 -1.66 7.85 9.13
N ILE A 292 -1.71 7.33 7.90
CA ILE A 292 -2.68 7.70 6.88
C ILE A 292 -3.83 6.68 6.94
N GLY A 293 -4.98 7.11 7.45
CA GLY A 293 -6.16 6.28 7.67
C GLY A 293 -7.01 6.10 6.40
N VAL A 294 -7.29 4.87 6.02
CA VAL A 294 -8.10 4.53 4.84
C VAL A 294 -8.89 3.25 5.10
N GLY A 295 -10.08 3.16 4.50
CA GLY A 295 -10.97 2.01 4.64
C GLY A 295 -12.33 2.39 5.20
N GLY A 296 -13.37 2.24 4.37
CA GLY A 296 -14.75 2.38 4.80
C GLY A 296 -15.24 3.81 5.12
N ILE A 297 -14.49 4.86 4.80
CA ILE A 297 -14.99 6.23 4.98
C ILE A 297 -16.04 6.52 3.90
N LEU A 298 -17.32 6.53 4.30
CA LEU A 298 -18.50 6.84 3.51
C LEU A 298 -19.24 8.07 4.05
N ARG A 299 -18.83 8.61 5.20
CA ARG A 299 -19.40 9.77 5.87
C ARG A 299 -18.30 10.53 6.61
N GLY A 300 -18.56 11.80 6.96
CA GLY A 300 -17.59 12.64 7.66
C GLY A 300 -17.24 12.14 9.06
N ASP A 301 -18.21 11.62 9.81
CA ASP A 301 -18.02 11.04 11.14
C ASP A 301 -17.04 9.84 11.14
N GLN A 302 -17.10 8.99 10.13
CA GLN A 302 -16.15 7.88 9.97
C GLN A 302 -14.71 8.36 9.71
N GLY A 303 -14.54 9.56 9.11
CA GLY A 303 -13.24 10.20 9.02
C GLY A 303 -12.77 10.72 10.39
N TRP A 304 -13.66 11.37 11.12
CA TRP A 304 -13.41 11.83 12.49
C TRP A 304 -13.03 10.69 13.43
N GLU A 305 -13.72 9.54 13.36
CA GLU A 305 -13.40 8.33 14.13
C GLU A 305 -11.96 7.83 13.87
N LYS A 306 -11.49 7.92 12.63
CA LYS A 306 -10.11 7.52 12.30
C LYS A 306 -9.07 8.50 12.83
N LEU A 307 -9.36 9.79 12.85
CA LEU A 307 -8.50 10.78 13.51
C LEU A 307 -8.45 10.55 15.02
N GLN A 308 -9.59 10.25 15.65
CA GLN A 308 -9.65 9.85 17.06
C GLN A 308 -8.85 8.58 17.35
N ALA A 309 -8.86 7.61 16.43
CA ALA A 309 -8.05 6.39 16.51
C ALA A 309 -6.53 6.64 16.34
N GLY A 310 -6.12 7.83 15.89
CA GLY A 310 -4.71 8.22 15.79
C GLY A 310 -4.20 8.48 14.37
N ALA A 311 -5.08 8.46 13.35
CA ALA A 311 -4.70 8.90 12.01
C ALA A 311 -4.38 10.41 11.99
N SER A 312 -3.42 10.79 11.15
CA SER A 312 -3.04 12.20 10.89
C SER A 312 -3.59 12.71 9.55
N LEU A 313 -3.77 11.79 8.59
CA LEU A 313 -4.34 12.04 7.28
C LEU A 313 -5.35 10.95 6.96
N LEU A 314 -6.26 11.21 6.01
CA LEU A 314 -7.29 10.26 5.60
C LEU A 314 -7.27 10.05 4.08
N GLN A 315 -7.64 8.87 3.59
CA GLN A 315 -7.89 8.64 2.16
C GLN A 315 -9.28 8.05 1.88
N LEU A 316 -9.86 8.48 0.76
CA LEU A 316 -11.17 8.04 0.27
C LEU A 316 -11.03 7.17 -1.00
N TYR A 317 -11.85 6.12 -1.10
CA TYR A 317 -12.04 5.36 -2.34
C TYR A 317 -13.50 4.94 -2.48
N SER A 318 -13.92 3.85 -1.81
CA SER A 318 -15.25 3.26 -2.03
C SER A 318 -16.36 4.26 -1.70
N GLY A 319 -16.17 5.10 -0.68
CA GLY A 319 -17.10 6.19 -0.39
C GLY A 319 -17.35 7.14 -1.55
N LEU A 320 -16.34 7.43 -2.39
CA LEU A 320 -16.54 8.26 -3.59
C LEU A 320 -17.46 7.58 -4.61
N ILE A 321 -17.39 6.24 -4.70
CA ILE A 321 -18.22 5.44 -5.61
C ILE A 321 -19.68 5.38 -5.14
N TYR A 322 -19.95 5.51 -3.83
CA TYR A 322 -21.31 5.45 -3.29
C TYR A 322 -21.92 6.83 -3.05
N LYS A 323 -21.12 7.79 -2.58
CA LYS A 323 -21.58 9.11 -2.14
C LYS A 323 -21.22 10.24 -3.11
N GLY A 324 -20.25 10.01 -3.99
CA GLY A 324 -19.75 11.02 -4.93
C GLY A 324 -18.82 12.03 -4.27
N GLN A 325 -18.52 13.10 -4.99
CA GLN A 325 -17.52 14.10 -4.59
C GLN A 325 -17.89 14.93 -3.35
N SER A 326 -19.18 15.02 -2.97
CA SER A 326 -19.57 15.77 -1.76
C SER A 326 -18.93 15.20 -0.49
N LEU A 327 -18.61 13.89 -0.50
CA LEU A 327 -17.94 13.23 0.61
C LEU A 327 -16.59 13.88 0.96
N VAL A 328 -15.87 14.42 -0.02
CA VAL A 328 -14.58 15.09 0.24
C VAL A 328 -14.77 16.27 1.18
N GLY A 329 -15.76 17.13 0.89
CA GLY A 329 -16.11 18.27 1.73
C GLY A 329 -16.68 17.85 3.08
N ASP A 330 -17.56 16.85 3.10
CA ASP A 330 -18.16 16.35 4.35
C ASP A 330 -17.09 15.77 5.30
N THR A 331 -16.12 15.02 4.77
CA THR A 331 -14.99 14.51 5.55
C THR A 331 -14.05 15.64 5.97
N ALA A 332 -13.75 16.61 5.11
CA ALA A 332 -12.89 17.74 5.46
C ALA A 332 -13.50 18.63 6.56
N ASP A 333 -14.81 18.87 6.53
CA ASP A 333 -15.54 19.59 7.57
C ASP A 333 -15.44 18.87 8.93
N ALA A 334 -15.61 17.53 8.93
CA ALA A 334 -15.46 16.72 10.14
C ALA A 334 -14.01 16.73 10.68
N CYS A 335 -13.01 16.72 9.79
CA CYS A 335 -11.61 16.84 10.18
C CYS A 335 -11.30 18.21 10.78
N ARG A 336 -11.85 19.29 10.20
CA ARG A 336 -11.69 20.64 10.74
C ARG A 336 -12.23 20.73 12.17
N TYR A 337 -13.42 20.20 12.39
CA TYR A 337 -14.00 20.10 13.74
C TYR A 337 -13.09 19.35 14.72
N TYR A 338 -12.49 18.22 14.30
CA TYR A 338 -11.51 17.49 15.12
C TYR A 338 -10.29 18.35 15.47
N PHE A 339 -9.67 19.01 14.49
CA PHE A 339 -8.44 19.76 14.70
C PHE A 339 -8.66 21.09 15.42
N ASP A 340 -9.88 21.65 15.38
CA ASP A 340 -10.25 22.81 16.19
C ASP A 340 -10.33 22.42 17.68
N GLN A 341 -10.71 21.18 17.99
CA GLN A 341 -10.67 20.64 19.35
C GLN A 341 -9.28 20.13 19.77
N ASN A 342 -8.44 19.76 18.79
CA ASN A 342 -7.13 19.17 19.01
C ASN A 342 -6.04 19.93 18.23
N PRO A 343 -5.80 21.23 18.51
CA PRO A 343 -4.92 22.07 17.68
C PRO A 343 -3.47 21.57 17.62
N THR A 344 -2.98 20.92 18.69
CA THR A 344 -1.64 20.32 18.73
C THR A 344 -1.47 19.16 17.77
N ARG A 345 -2.56 18.53 17.31
CA ARG A 345 -2.53 17.44 16.32
C ARG A 345 -2.37 17.94 14.88
N ARG A 346 -2.48 19.24 14.62
CA ARG A 346 -2.32 19.81 13.27
C ARG A 346 -0.89 19.66 12.74
N VAL A 347 0.10 19.58 13.63
CA VAL A 347 1.49 19.33 13.27
C VAL A 347 1.86 17.97 13.82
N PHE A 348 2.16 17.02 12.94
CA PHE A 348 2.72 15.75 13.38
C PHE A 348 4.17 15.97 13.79
N GLN A 349 4.42 15.90 15.10
CA GLN A 349 5.77 15.95 15.66
C GLN A 349 6.20 14.52 15.99
N ARG A 350 7.25 14.05 15.31
CA ARG A 350 7.85 12.76 15.61
C ARG A 350 8.44 12.83 17.02
N VAL A 351 7.93 11.97 17.91
CA VAL A 351 8.57 11.75 19.21
C VAL A 351 9.78 10.87 18.95
N VAL A 352 10.96 11.48 18.97
CA VAL A 352 12.21 10.72 19.08
C VAL A 352 12.27 10.28 20.53
N SER A 353 11.97 9.01 20.81
CA SER A 353 12.37 8.45 22.10
C SER A 353 13.87 8.73 22.23
N GLN A 354 14.30 9.38 23.31
CA GLN A 354 15.70 9.28 23.72
C GLN A 354 15.99 7.80 23.65
N ALA A 355 16.92 7.39 22.78
CA ALA A 355 17.43 6.04 22.84
C ALA A 355 17.75 5.82 24.31
N ALA A 356 17.27 4.73 24.90
CA ALA A 356 17.86 4.27 26.14
C ALA A 356 19.35 4.25 25.87
N GLU A 357 20.11 5.13 26.54
CA GLU A 357 21.55 5.06 26.49
C GLU A 357 21.89 3.60 26.80
N PRO A 358 22.77 2.95 26.02
CA PRO A 358 23.25 1.65 26.45
C PRO A 358 23.76 1.85 27.88
N GLU A 359 23.17 1.14 28.84
CA GLU A 359 23.66 1.14 30.21
C GLU A 359 25.17 0.94 30.13
N ALA A 360 25.91 1.91 30.64
CA ALA A 360 27.35 1.92 30.58
C ALA A 360 27.86 0.59 31.14
N GLU A 361 28.44 -0.22 30.27
CA GLU A 361 29.16 -1.41 30.63
C GLU A 361 30.20 -1.00 31.68
N GLU A 362 30.02 -1.52 32.88
CA GLU A 362 30.81 -1.20 34.07
C GLU A 362 32.30 -1.37 33.73
N ALA A 363 33.02 -0.26 33.76
CA ALA A 363 34.40 -0.18 33.33
C ALA A 363 35.28 -1.20 34.09
N ALA A 364 35.78 -2.21 33.37
CA ALA A 364 36.87 -3.05 33.83
C ALA A 364 38.08 -2.17 34.19
N PRO A 365 38.80 -2.45 35.30
CA PRO A 365 39.87 -1.58 35.77
C PRO A 365 41.03 -1.53 34.76
N ARG A 366 41.46 -0.30 34.46
CA ARG A 366 42.61 0.03 33.59
C ARG A 366 43.87 -0.69 34.08
N MET A 367 44.49 -1.50 33.21
CA MET A 367 45.91 -1.85 33.34
C MET A 367 46.75 -0.61 33.02
N GLU A 368 47.67 -0.28 33.93
CA GLU A 368 48.66 0.78 33.75
C GLU A 368 49.62 0.45 32.60
N SER A 369 50.01 1.50 31.88
CA SER A 369 50.91 1.53 30.73
C SER A 369 52.32 1.06 31.09
N MET A 370 52.82 0.06 30.37
CA MET A 370 54.24 -0.27 30.30
C MET A 370 54.85 0.38 29.05
N ASP A 371 55.89 1.17 29.25
CA ASP A 371 56.66 1.90 28.23
C ASP A 371 57.31 0.97 27.18
N ILE A 372 57.23 1.35 25.91
CA ILE A 372 58.10 0.83 24.84
C ILE A 372 58.62 2.03 24.02
N PRO A 373 59.94 2.18 23.83
CA PRO A 373 60.53 3.35 23.21
C PRO A 373 60.46 3.35 21.67
N ASP A 374 60.36 4.55 21.11
CA ASP A 374 60.43 4.90 19.69
C ASP A 374 61.75 4.46 19.02
N PHE A 375 61.66 3.90 17.81
CA PHE A 375 62.75 3.99 16.83
C PHE A 375 62.23 4.17 15.40
N ASN A 376 62.88 5.11 14.73
CA ASN A 376 62.53 5.75 13.48
C ASN A 376 63.26 5.11 12.29
N ALA A 377 62.62 5.19 11.12
CA ALA A 377 63.15 5.22 9.74
C ALA A 377 64.30 4.29 9.30
N GLY A 378 64.07 3.56 8.19
CA GLY A 378 65.10 3.37 7.16
C GLY A 378 65.11 2.03 6.41
N GLN A 379 65.26 2.14 5.09
CA GLN A 379 65.88 1.20 4.14
C GLN A 379 65.03 0.12 3.46
N THR A 380 64.64 0.46 2.23
CA THR A 380 64.94 -0.22 0.95
C THR A 380 65.46 -1.67 0.98
N GLY A 381 64.84 -2.53 0.17
CA GLY A 381 65.43 -3.78 -0.31
C GLY A 381 64.48 -4.54 -1.24
N ASP A 382 64.71 -4.41 -2.55
CA ASP A 382 64.20 -5.30 -3.58
C ASP A 382 64.70 -6.74 -3.36
N VAL A 383 63.85 -7.76 -3.54
CA VAL A 383 64.22 -9.01 -4.24
C VAL A 383 63.00 -9.57 -4.96
N GLU A 384 63.25 -9.89 -6.21
CA GLU A 384 62.39 -10.37 -7.28
C GLU A 384 62.40 -11.93 -7.35
N VAL A 385 61.53 -12.46 -8.22
CA VAL A 385 61.66 -13.70 -9.02
C VAL A 385 61.06 -15.02 -8.49
N ALA A 386 60.09 -15.48 -9.31
CA ALA A 386 60.01 -16.79 -10.00
C ALA A 386 58.95 -17.82 -9.61
N ALA A 387 58.24 -18.20 -10.67
CA ALA A 387 57.28 -19.26 -10.85
C ALA A 387 57.91 -20.67 -10.93
N SER A 388 57.12 -21.70 -10.63
CA SER A 388 56.98 -22.97 -11.37
C SER A 388 55.93 -23.81 -10.62
N ASP A 389 54.81 -24.20 -11.22
CA ASP A 389 54.57 -25.21 -12.26
C ASP A 389 54.36 -26.64 -11.70
N ALA A 390 53.29 -27.26 -12.21
CA ALA A 390 52.94 -28.68 -12.30
C ALA A 390 52.81 -29.58 -11.05
N GLY A 391 51.70 -30.34 -11.00
CA GLY A 391 51.73 -31.75 -10.54
C GLY A 391 50.51 -32.23 -9.74
N ALA A 392 49.55 -32.87 -10.43
CA ALA A 392 48.66 -33.89 -9.83
C ALA A 392 49.41 -35.22 -9.65
N PRO A 393 48.95 -36.18 -8.81
CA PRO A 393 47.92 -37.18 -9.20
C PRO A 393 46.89 -37.51 -8.07
N ALA A 394 45.62 -37.88 -8.32
CA ALA A 394 45.03 -39.22 -8.62
C ALA A 394 45.36 -40.29 -7.53
N THR A 395 44.51 -41.17 -6.96
CA THR A 395 43.19 -41.83 -7.21
C THR A 395 42.76 -42.51 -5.86
N THR A 396 41.49 -42.76 -5.51
CA THR A 396 40.69 -44.03 -5.65
C THR A 396 39.45 -43.89 -4.73
N GLY A 397 38.24 -44.40 -4.96
CA GLY A 397 37.71 -45.31 -5.98
C GLY A 397 36.16 -45.42 -5.94
N GLU A 398 35.63 -45.74 -7.12
CA GLU A 398 34.53 -46.68 -7.49
C GLU A 398 33.18 -46.76 -6.72
N THR A 399 32.14 -46.20 -7.39
CA THR A 399 30.86 -46.77 -7.94
C THR A 399 30.42 -48.22 -7.67
N PRO A 400 29.12 -48.64 -7.87
CA PRO A 400 28.20 -48.34 -9.01
C PRO A 400 26.74 -47.95 -8.65
N ALA A 401 26.03 -47.10 -9.43
CA ALA A 401 25.14 -47.37 -10.60
C ALA A 401 23.96 -48.34 -10.28
N ALA A 402 22.69 -48.18 -10.68
CA ALA A 402 21.94 -47.45 -11.71
C ALA A 402 20.51 -47.15 -11.14
N ASP A 403 19.56 -46.43 -11.72
CA ASP A 403 18.94 -46.61 -13.03
C ASP A 403 17.91 -45.49 -13.28
N ALA A 404 17.62 -45.23 -14.55
CA ALA A 404 16.71 -44.22 -15.06
C ALA A 404 15.24 -44.66 -14.97
N GLY A 405 14.32 -43.73 -14.69
CA GLY A 405 12.88 -43.98 -14.73
C GLY A 405 12.10 -42.68 -14.99
N ALA A 406 11.56 -42.57 -16.20
CA ALA A 406 10.72 -41.48 -16.70
C ALA A 406 9.34 -41.41 -15.97
N PRO A 407 8.54 -40.33 -16.16
CA PRO A 407 7.46 -39.95 -15.26
C PRO A 407 6.15 -40.73 -15.51
N GLN A 408 5.44 -41.10 -14.44
CA GLN A 408 4.11 -41.70 -14.53
C GLN A 408 3.01 -40.65 -14.78
N PRO A 409 1.96 -41.01 -15.55
CA PRO A 409 0.93 -40.08 -16.00
C PRO A 409 -0.27 -39.95 -15.03
N ALA A 410 -1.03 -38.90 -15.30
CA ALA A 410 -2.24 -38.46 -14.63
C ALA A 410 -3.30 -39.55 -14.37
N ALA A 411 -3.90 -39.51 -13.18
CA ALA A 411 -5.14 -40.21 -12.87
C ALA A 411 -6.34 -39.42 -13.40
N THR A 412 -7.13 -40.06 -14.27
CA THR A 412 -8.47 -39.64 -14.67
C THR A 412 -9.51 -39.95 -13.58
N PRO A 413 -10.59 -39.17 -13.47
CA PRO A 413 -11.61 -39.35 -12.44
C PRO A 413 -12.54 -40.53 -12.76
N SER A 414 -12.93 -41.32 -11.75
CA SER A 414 -13.92 -42.38 -11.91
C SER A 414 -15.34 -41.84 -11.81
N ASP A 415 -16.17 -42.27 -12.75
CA ASP A 415 -17.61 -42.09 -12.80
C ASP A 415 -18.32 -42.61 -11.55
N ALA A 416 -19.17 -41.76 -10.95
CA ALA A 416 -20.23 -42.16 -10.02
C ALA A 416 -21.58 -41.73 -10.63
N PRO A 417 -22.60 -42.61 -10.70
CA PRO A 417 -23.86 -42.32 -11.36
C PRO A 417 -24.76 -41.39 -10.53
N PRO A 418 -25.68 -40.63 -11.18
CA PRO A 418 -26.52 -39.65 -10.50
C PRO A 418 -27.65 -40.30 -9.70
N ALA A 419 -27.85 -39.84 -8.47
CA ALA A 419 -29.03 -40.13 -7.68
C ALA A 419 -30.26 -39.38 -8.24
N ALA A 420 -31.32 -40.13 -8.52
CA ALA A 420 -32.63 -39.64 -8.97
C ALA A 420 -33.39 -38.86 -7.87
N PRO A 421 -34.34 -37.98 -8.23
CA PRO A 421 -34.97 -37.05 -7.31
C PRO A 421 -36.08 -37.71 -6.48
N ALA A 422 -36.08 -37.44 -5.17
CA ALA A 422 -37.18 -37.81 -4.29
C ALA A 422 -38.34 -36.81 -4.40
N SER A 423 -39.52 -37.38 -4.59
CA SER A 423 -40.85 -36.83 -4.72
C SER A 423 -41.29 -35.89 -3.59
N GLN A 424 -42.02 -34.84 -3.97
CA GLN A 424 -42.95 -34.09 -3.12
C GLN A 424 -44.07 -34.98 -2.57
N PRO A 425 -44.67 -34.60 -1.43
CA PRO A 425 -46.10 -34.76 -1.23
C PRO A 425 -46.81 -33.40 -1.18
N SER A 426 -47.82 -33.30 -2.03
CA SER A 426 -48.93 -32.34 -1.96
C SER A 426 -49.70 -32.45 -0.64
N GLY A 427 -50.11 -31.31 -0.07
CA GLY A 427 -51.02 -31.27 1.08
C GLY A 427 -51.46 -29.84 1.45
N ASN A 428 -52.58 -29.42 0.86
CA ASN A 428 -53.35 -28.20 1.12
C ASN A 428 -53.70 -27.99 2.61
N HIS A 429 -53.69 -26.74 3.09
CA HIS A 429 -54.89 -26.06 3.66
C HIS A 429 -54.64 -24.60 4.13
N SER A 430 -55.37 -23.68 3.48
CA SER A 430 -56.19 -22.57 4.02
C SER A 430 -55.70 -21.59 5.11
N ARG A 431 -55.85 -20.30 4.71
CA ARG A 431 -56.55 -19.16 5.37
C ARG A 431 -55.80 -18.25 6.36
N LEU A 432 -55.86 -16.94 6.03
CA LEU A 432 -56.19 -15.74 6.85
C LEU A 432 -55.41 -15.59 8.19
N VAL A 433 -54.67 -14.51 8.46
CA VAL A 433 -54.98 -13.07 8.45
C VAL A 433 -53.67 -12.29 8.30
#